data_AF-A0A2I0JPM1-F1
#
_entry.id   AF-A0A2I0JPM1-F1
#
_cell.length_a   1.000
_cell.length_b   1.000
_cell.length_c   1.000
_cell.angle_alpha   90.00
_cell.angle_beta   90.00
_cell.angle_gamma   90.00
#
_symmetry.space_group_name_H-M   'P 1'
#
loop_
_entity.id
_entity.type
_entity.pdbx_description
1 polymer ?
#
loop_
_entity_poly.entity_id
_entity_poly.type
_entity_poly.pdbx_seq_one_letter_code
_entity_poly.pdbx_strand_id
1 'polypeptide(L)'
;MLYFANYSGDADSSIVRETWARLIDQALWRGGIAEACSVLKRVGANIYPGDGAILPLDTLCLHLEKAALERLNSGAEAVGDEDVARALLAACKGAIEPVLNTYDQLLSNGAILPSPALRLRLLRSVLVVLREWAMSTLAQRMNTSPVGASLILGAHSYDQTAAVSQGVRDKITSAANRYMTEVRRLALPQSQTEAVYLGFRELEESLISPYSFNRF
;
A
#
# COMPACT_ATOMS: atom_id res chain seq x y z
N MET A 1 20.37 -4.90 17.35
CA MET A 1 21.58 -5.70 17.05
C MET A 1 21.69 -6.03 15.56
N LEU A 2 20.72 -6.70 14.93
CA LEU A 2 20.81 -7.07 13.51
C LEU A 2 20.95 -5.88 12.54
N TYR A 3 20.36 -4.72 12.87
CA TYR A 3 20.50 -3.49 12.07
C TYR A 3 21.91 -2.87 12.06
N PHE A 4 22.72 -3.12 13.10
CA PHE A 4 24.04 -2.49 13.26
C PHE A 4 25.19 -3.33 12.71
N ALA A 5 24.89 -4.53 12.24
CA ALA A 5 25.86 -5.41 11.62
C ALA A 5 25.40 -5.60 10.18
N ASN A 6 26.15 -5.00 9.26
CA ASN A 6 25.84 -4.87 7.84
C ASN A 6 25.88 -6.25 7.14
N TYR A 7 24.85 -7.06 7.36
CA TYR A 7 24.74 -8.44 6.87
C TYR A 7 24.03 -8.46 5.51
N SER A 8 24.78 -8.80 4.46
CA SER A 8 24.31 -8.74 3.05
C SER A 8 24.29 -10.12 2.35
N GLY A 9 24.19 -11.22 3.11
CA GLY A 9 24.14 -12.59 2.57
C GLY A 9 22.72 -13.18 2.47
N ASP A 10 22.53 -14.16 1.58
CA ASP A 10 21.24 -14.85 1.36
C ASP A 10 20.75 -15.61 2.61
N ALA A 11 21.66 -16.24 3.35
CA ALA A 11 21.37 -16.84 4.66
C ALA A 11 20.86 -15.80 5.67
N ASP A 12 21.39 -14.58 5.62
CA ASP A 12 21.00 -13.48 6.52
C ASP A 12 19.61 -12.96 6.17
N SER A 13 19.25 -12.95 4.89
CA SER A 13 17.91 -12.60 4.43
C SER A 13 16.86 -13.59 4.97
N SER A 14 17.22 -14.87 5.14
CA SER A 14 16.34 -15.87 5.77
C SER A 14 16.16 -15.63 7.28
N ILE A 15 17.23 -15.23 7.98
CA ILE A 15 17.18 -14.91 9.42
C ILE A 15 16.34 -13.65 9.67
N VAL A 16 16.50 -12.62 8.82
CA VAL A 16 15.70 -11.40 8.90
C VAL A 16 14.23 -11.72 8.67
N ARG A 17 13.88 -12.50 7.63
CA ARG A 17 12.51 -12.96 7.36
C ARG A 17 11.93 -13.74 8.54
N GLU A 18 12.68 -14.69 9.10
CA GLU A 18 12.25 -15.50 10.25
C GLU A 18 12.04 -14.64 11.51
N THR A 19 12.93 -13.68 11.76
CA THR A 19 12.82 -12.77 12.91
C THR A 19 11.55 -11.92 12.81
N TRP A 20 11.26 -11.40 11.61
CA TRP A 20 10.04 -10.67 11.33
C TRP A 20 8.79 -11.54 11.47
N ALA A 21 8.82 -12.77 10.94
CA ALA A 21 7.71 -13.71 11.07
C ALA A 21 7.38 -13.96 12.55
N ARG A 22 8.37 -14.30 13.38
CA ARG A 22 8.17 -14.52 14.82
C ARG A 22 7.65 -13.28 15.55
N LEU A 23 8.16 -12.09 15.20
CA LEU A 23 7.72 -10.83 15.79
C LEU A 23 6.23 -10.57 15.47
N ILE A 24 5.83 -10.78 14.23
CA ILE A 24 4.44 -10.60 13.78
C ILE A 24 3.54 -11.68 14.40
N ASP A 25 3.94 -12.95 14.40
CA ASP A 25 3.20 -14.04 15.03
C ASP A 25 2.94 -13.76 16.53
N GLN A 26 3.96 -13.25 17.23
CA GLN A 26 3.82 -12.88 18.64
C GLN A 26 2.83 -11.72 18.82
N ALA A 27 2.87 -10.71 17.94
CA ALA A 27 1.94 -9.58 17.99
C ALA A 27 0.49 -10.01 17.67
N LEU A 28 0.33 -10.86 16.65
CA LEU A 28 -0.92 -11.48 16.25
C LEU A 28 -1.55 -12.31 17.37
N TRP A 29 -0.73 -13.04 18.13
CA TRP A 29 -1.17 -13.83 19.29
C TRP A 29 -1.61 -12.95 20.46
N ARG A 30 -0.94 -11.80 20.68
CA ARG A 30 -1.22 -10.90 21.81
C ARG A 30 -2.42 -9.99 21.61
N GLY A 31 -2.61 -9.48 20.39
CA GLY A 31 -3.58 -8.40 20.14
C GLY A 31 -4.13 -8.35 18.73
N GLY A 32 -4.05 -9.45 17.98
CA GLY A 32 -4.63 -9.55 16.65
C GLY A 32 -3.94 -8.68 15.59
N ILE A 33 -4.67 -8.34 14.52
CA ILE A 33 -4.19 -7.53 13.41
C ILE A 33 -3.84 -6.12 13.87
N ALA A 34 -4.66 -5.52 14.73
CA ALA A 34 -4.40 -4.17 15.24
C ALA A 34 -3.01 -4.05 15.89
N GLU A 35 -2.64 -4.99 16.79
CA GLU A 35 -1.32 -4.98 17.44
C GLU A 35 -0.20 -5.33 16.46
N ALA A 36 -0.40 -6.30 15.56
CA ALA A 36 0.59 -6.63 14.54
C ALA A 36 0.90 -5.45 13.62
N CYS A 37 -0.14 -4.74 13.17
CA CYS A 37 -0.02 -3.50 12.40
C CYS A 37 0.70 -2.40 13.20
N SER A 38 0.40 -2.24 14.50
CA SER A 38 1.08 -1.29 15.38
C SER A 38 2.57 -1.60 15.53
N VAL A 39 2.92 -2.87 15.76
CA VAL A 39 4.30 -3.34 15.84
C VAL A 39 5.04 -3.11 14.53
N LEU A 40 4.43 -3.46 13.39
CA LEU A 40 5.00 -3.23 12.07
C LEU A 40 5.29 -1.73 11.84
N LYS A 41 4.34 -0.85 12.15
CA LYS A 41 4.52 0.61 12.02
C LYS A 41 5.72 1.08 12.84
N ARG A 42 5.76 0.71 14.12
CA ARG A 42 6.79 1.16 15.07
C ARG A 42 8.19 0.63 14.74
N VAL A 43 8.30 -0.64 14.35
CA VAL A 43 9.60 -1.28 14.11
C VAL A 43 10.07 -1.01 12.68
N GLY A 44 9.16 -1.11 11.70
CA GLY A 44 9.46 -0.94 10.28
C GLY A 44 9.98 0.46 9.96
N ALA A 45 9.33 1.50 10.50
CA ALA A 45 9.75 2.88 10.24
C ALA A 45 11.18 3.19 10.74
N ASN A 46 11.66 2.50 11.77
CA ASN A 46 13.03 2.69 12.27
C ASN A 46 14.08 1.95 11.44
N ILE A 47 13.67 0.88 10.73
CA ILE A 47 14.56 0.01 9.98
C ILE A 47 14.59 0.39 8.51
N TYR A 48 13.51 0.97 7.98
CA TYR A 48 13.38 1.29 6.55
C TYR A 48 14.41 2.34 6.11
N PRO A 49 15.40 1.95 5.26
CA PRO A 49 16.48 2.83 4.82
C PRO A 49 16.10 3.71 3.61
N GLY A 50 14.93 3.49 3.01
CA GLY A 50 14.46 4.20 1.81
C GLY A 50 14.45 3.35 0.53
N ASP A 51 15.16 2.23 0.48
CA ASP A 51 15.27 1.36 -0.70
C ASP A 51 14.52 0.01 -0.57
N GLY A 52 13.93 -0.28 0.60
CA GLY A 52 13.19 -1.51 0.86
C GLY A 52 14.04 -2.77 1.02
N ALA A 53 15.38 -2.71 0.91
CA ALA A 53 16.24 -3.90 0.88
C ALA A 53 16.28 -4.67 2.22
N ILE A 54 16.01 -4.00 3.34
CA ILE A 54 16.10 -4.59 4.69
C ILE A 54 14.76 -5.09 5.21
N LEU A 55 13.64 -4.57 4.69
CA LEU A 55 12.30 -4.93 5.13
C LEU A 55 11.71 -5.96 4.17
N PRO A 56 11.46 -7.22 4.59
CA PRO A 56 10.88 -8.24 3.72
C PRO A 56 9.38 -7.99 3.49
N LEU A 57 9.09 -6.96 2.70
CA LEU A 57 7.74 -6.42 2.48
C LEU A 57 6.78 -7.44 1.87
N ASP A 58 7.25 -8.25 0.94
CA ASP A 58 6.47 -9.32 0.29
C ASP A 58 5.98 -10.36 1.31
N THR A 59 6.89 -10.81 2.18
CA THR A 59 6.62 -11.81 3.20
C THR A 59 5.69 -11.24 4.27
N LEU A 60 5.96 -10.01 4.73
CA LEU A 60 5.15 -9.32 5.74
C LEU A 60 3.74 -9.00 5.23
N CYS A 61 3.64 -8.48 4.02
CA CYS A 61 2.37 -8.16 3.37
C CYS A 61 1.51 -9.43 3.23
N LEU A 62 2.06 -10.49 2.64
CA LEU A 62 1.31 -11.72 2.45
C LEU A 62 0.90 -12.36 3.77
N HIS A 63 1.77 -12.37 4.77
CA HIS A 63 1.48 -12.95 6.08
C HIS A 63 0.33 -12.20 6.77
N LEU A 64 0.41 -10.87 6.85
CA LEU A 64 -0.63 -10.05 7.48
C LEU A 64 -1.97 -10.14 6.74
N GLU A 65 -1.96 -10.14 5.42
CA GLU A 65 -3.20 -10.22 4.63
C GLU A 65 -3.90 -11.57 4.75
N LYS A 66 -3.14 -12.66 4.82
CA LYS A 66 -3.68 -13.99 5.13
C LYS A 66 -4.28 -14.03 6.54
N ALA A 67 -3.51 -13.59 7.53
CA ALA A 67 -3.92 -13.57 8.93
C ALA A 67 -5.19 -12.69 9.14
N ALA A 68 -5.28 -11.59 8.40
CA ALA A 68 -6.41 -10.68 8.45
C ALA A 68 -7.65 -11.26 7.79
N LEU A 69 -7.51 -11.93 6.63
CA LEU A 69 -8.61 -12.63 5.99
C LEU A 69 -9.15 -13.77 6.87
N GLU A 70 -8.28 -14.56 7.48
CA GLU A 70 -8.67 -15.68 8.36
C GLU A 70 -9.44 -15.19 9.59
N ARG A 71 -8.98 -14.12 10.25
CA ARG A 71 -9.66 -13.52 11.40
C ARG A 71 -10.98 -12.87 11.04
N LEU A 72 -11.06 -12.20 9.89
CA LEU A 72 -12.30 -11.63 9.37
C LEU A 72 -13.33 -12.74 9.08
N ASN A 73 -12.92 -13.80 8.38
CA ASN A 73 -13.82 -14.90 8.00
C ASN A 73 -14.29 -15.73 9.20
N SER A 74 -13.45 -15.88 10.22
CA SER A 74 -13.83 -16.54 11.48
C SER A 74 -14.65 -15.64 12.41
N GLY A 75 -14.76 -14.34 12.12
CA GLY A 75 -15.40 -13.35 12.99
C GLY A 75 -14.62 -13.07 14.29
N ALA A 76 -13.35 -13.50 14.35
CA ALA A 76 -12.51 -13.32 15.54
C ALA A 76 -12.10 -11.86 15.77
N GLU A 77 -11.99 -11.08 14.69
CA GLU A 77 -11.61 -9.67 14.71
C GLU A 77 -12.28 -8.92 13.56
N ALA A 78 -12.77 -7.71 13.83
CA ALA A 78 -13.25 -6.80 12.80
C ALA A 78 -12.04 -6.12 12.15
N VAL A 79 -11.58 -6.66 11.02
CA VAL A 79 -10.41 -6.15 10.30
C VAL A 79 -10.83 -5.31 9.11
N GLY A 80 -10.40 -4.06 9.07
CA GLY A 80 -10.62 -3.15 7.96
C GLY A 80 -9.77 -3.49 6.74
N ASP A 81 -10.18 -2.95 5.58
CA ASP A 81 -9.44 -3.05 4.32
C ASP A 81 -8.15 -2.17 4.33
N GLU A 82 -8.09 -1.22 5.25
CA GLU A 82 -7.04 -0.21 5.35
C GLU A 82 -5.93 -0.54 6.36
N ASP A 83 -6.19 -1.46 7.30
CA ASP A 83 -5.32 -1.69 8.46
C ASP A 83 -3.91 -2.14 8.05
N VAL A 84 -3.83 -3.11 7.14
CA VAL A 84 -2.57 -3.68 6.66
C VAL A 84 -1.89 -2.70 5.68
N ALA A 85 -2.65 -2.16 4.72
CA ALA A 85 -2.14 -1.20 3.74
C ALA A 85 -1.49 0.02 4.41
N ARG A 86 -2.19 0.66 5.37
CA ARG A 86 -1.65 1.81 6.09
C ARG A 86 -0.50 1.44 7.02
N ALA A 87 -0.48 0.23 7.58
CA ALA A 87 0.66 -0.24 8.37
C ALA A 87 1.93 -0.39 7.52
N LEU A 88 1.80 -0.96 6.32
CA LEU A 88 2.92 -1.09 5.37
C LEU A 88 3.40 0.28 4.90
N LEU A 89 2.50 1.19 4.53
CA LEU A 89 2.86 2.56 4.14
C LEU A 89 3.61 3.28 5.25
N ALA A 90 3.13 3.21 6.49
CA ALA A 90 3.79 3.83 7.63
C ALA A 90 5.15 3.16 7.96
N ALA A 91 5.26 1.84 7.84
CA ALA A 91 6.54 1.13 7.96
C ALA A 91 7.55 1.59 6.90
N CYS A 92 7.09 1.95 5.72
CA CYS A 92 7.88 2.51 4.62
C CYS A 92 7.99 4.05 4.64
N LYS A 93 7.68 4.72 5.76
CA LYS A 93 7.72 6.19 5.89
C LYS A 93 6.92 6.94 4.81
N GLY A 94 5.81 6.35 4.36
CA GLY A 94 4.98 6.90 3.29
C GLY A 94 5.49 6.65 1.87
N ALA A 95 6.54 5.83 1.69
CA ALA A 95 6.97 5.43 0.35
C ALA A 95 5.93 4.51 -0.29
N ILE A 96 5.15 5.06 -1.22
CA ILE A 96 4.03 4.37 -1.88
C ILE A 96 4.52 3.34 -2.90
N GLU A 97 5.50 3.68 -3.75
CA GLU A 97 5.95 2.80 -4.83
C GLU A 97 6.46 1.44 -4.33
N PRO A 98 7.27 1.33 -3.26
CA PRO A 98 7.70 0.04 -2.72
C PRO A 98 6.54 -0.85 -2.24
N VAL A 99 5.55 -0.23 -1.58
CA VAL A 99 4.36 -0.95 -1.09
C VAL A 99 3.51 -1.41 -2.27
N LEU A 100 3.28 -0.54 -3.26
CA LEU A 100 2.50 -0.88 -4.45
C LEU A 100 3.19 -1.98 -5.29
N ASN A 101 4.50 -1.89 -5.47
CA ASN A 101 5.29 -2.91 -6.18
C ASN A 101 5.19 -4.27 -5.48
N THR A 102 5.15 -4.28 -4.15
CA THR A 102 4.96 -5.51 -3.36
C THR A 102 3.60 -6.13 -3.65
N TYR A 103 2.52 -5.35 -3.63
CA TYR A 103 1.19 -5.85 -3.99
C TYR A 103 1.13 -6.34 -5.43
N ASP A 104 1.79 -5.65 -6.36
CA ASP A 104 1.86 -6.05 -7.77
C ASP A 104 2.54 -7.40 -7.96
N GLN A 105 3.67 -7.62 -7.29
CA GLN A 105 4.38 -8.89 -7.33
C GLN A 105 3.52 -10.02 -6.77
N LEU A 106 2.82 -9.78 -5.65
CA LEU A 106 1.91 -10.76 -5.06
C LEU A 106 0.74 -11.06 -6.01
N LEU A 107 0.06 -10.05 -6.54
CA LEU A 107 -1.08 -10.22 -7.44
C LEU A 107 -0.69 -10.89 -8.77
N SER A 108 0.51 -10.60 -9.29
CA SER A 108 1.03 -11.23 -10.51
C SER A 108 1.44 -12.69 -10.29
N ASN A 109 1.80 -13.07 -9.06
CA ASN A 109 2.22 -14.43 -8.75
C ASN A 109 1.04 -15.35 -8.44
N GLY A 110 0.46 -15.90 -9.50
CA GLY A 110 -0.69 -16.81 -9.42
C GLY A 110 -0.45 -18.09 -8.60
N ALA A 111 0.80 -18.52 -8.41
CA ALA A 111 1.15 -19.71 -7.63
C ALA A 111 1.02 -19.48 -6.11
N ILE A 112 1.21 -18.24 -5.64
CA ILE A 112 1.18 -17.87 -4.21
C ILE A 112 -0.25 -17.57 -3.74
N LEU A 113 -1.11 -17.11 -4.65
CA LEU A 113 -2.49 -16.69 -4.40
C LEU A 113 -3.51 -17.60 -5.12
N PRO A 114 -3.74 -18.83 -4.64
CA PRO A 114 -4.77 -19.70 -5.18
C PRO A 114 -6.19 -19.24 -4.78
N SER A 115 -6.33 -18.57 -3.62
CA SER A 115 -7.65 -18.16 -3.11
C SER A 115 -8.12 -16.86 -3.76
N PRO A 116 -9.29 -16.85 -4.43
CA PRO A 116 -9.85 -15.62 -5.01
C PRO A 116 -10.25 -14.61 -3.92
N ALA A 117 -10.60 -15.07 -2.71
CA ALA A 117 -10.92 -14.19 -1.58
C ALA A 117 -9.69 -13.40 -1.09
N LEU A 118 -8.52 -14.04 -1.08
CA LEU A 118 -7.27 -13.36 -0.72
C LEU A 118 -6.87 -12.35 -1.79
N ARG A 119 -7.06 -12.67 -3.09
CA ARG A 119 -6.86 -11.69 -4.17
C ARG A 119 -7.78 -10.48 -4.03
N LEU A 120 -9.06 -10.70 -3.71
CA LEU A 120 -10.01 -9.61 -3.48
C LEU A 120 -9.57 -8.72 -2.31
N ARG A 121 -9.10 -9.32 -1.21
CA ARG A 121 -8.58 -8.55 -0.06
C ARG A 121 -7.36 -7.73 -0.44
N LEU A 122 -6.38 -8.30 -1.14
CA LEU A 122 -5.23 -7.54 -1.64
C LEU A 122 -5.67 -6.38 -2.54
N LEU A 123 -6.66 -6.57 -3.41
CA LEU A 123 -7.18 -5.50 -4.27
C LEU A 123 -7.84 -4.36 -3.45
N ARG A 124 -8.51 -4.69 -2.34
CA ARG A 124 -9.04 -3.68 -1.40
C ARG A 124 -7.92 -2.89 -0.74
N SER A 125 -6.87 -3.56 -0.27
CA SER A 125 -5.68 -2.91 0.29
C SER A 125 -4.95 -2.04 -0.75
N VAL A 126 -4.84 -2.50 -2.00
CA VAL A 126 -4.27 -1.73 -3.11
C VAL A 126 -5.07 -0.47 -3.40
N LEU A 127 -6.40 -0.55 -3.38
CA LEU A 127 -7.26 0.63 -3.55
C LEU A 127 -6.97 1.70 -2.49
N VAL A 128 -6.74 1.30 -1.23
CA VAL A 128 -6.32 2.21 -0.15
C VAL A 128 -4.97 2.84 -0.47
N VAL A 129 -3.99 2.06 -0.94
CA VAL A 129 -2.66 2.58 -1.33
C VAL A 129 -2.76 3.59 -2.47
N LEU A 130 -3.57 3.32 -3.51
CA LEU A 130 -3.73 4.25 -4.62
C LEU A 130 -4.48 5.54 -4.22
N ARG A 131 -5.46 5.45 -3.32
CA ARG A 131 -6.13 6.63 -2.74
C ARG A 131 -5.14 7.50 -1.97
N GLU A 132 -4.29 6.89 -1.15
CA GLU A 132 -3.23 7.61 -0.43
C GLU A 132 -2.25 8.28 -1.39
N TRP A 133 -1.91 7.61 -2.51
CA TRP A 133 -1.08 8.19 -3.54
C TRP A 133 -1.74 9.41 -4.18
N ALA A 134 -3.00 9.29 -4.58
CA ALA A 134 -3.77 10.39 -5.15
C ALA A 134 -3.82 11.58 -4.19
N MET A 135 -4.15 11.36 -2.91
CA MET A 135 -4.16 12.41 -1.89
C MET A 135 -2.79 13.08 -1.71
N SER A 136 -1.71 12.29 -1.66
CA SER A 136 -0.34 12.82 -1.53
C SER A 136 0.05 13.71 -2.72
N THR A 137 -0.34 13.32 -3.95
CA THR A 137 -0.08 14.14 -5.14
C THR A 137 -0.86 15.46 -5.14
N LEU A 138 -2.09 15.44 -4.64
CA LEU A 138 -2.90 16.65 -4.49
C LEU A 138 -2.36 17.57 -3.40
N ALA A 139 -1.94 17.02 -2.26
CA ALA A 139 -1.35 17.78 -1.16
C ALA A 139 -0.06 18.50 -1.60
N GLN A 140 0.79 17.83 -2.38
CA GLN A 140 1.97 18.47 -2.99
C GLN A 140 1.61 19.64 -3.91
N ARG A 141 0.47 19.56 -4.62
CA ARG A 141 -0.04 20.64 -5.46
C ARG A 141 -0.63 21.80 -4.64
N MET A 142 -1.33 21.52 -3.55
CA MET A 142 -1.92 22.55 -2.67
C MET A 142 -0.84 23.35 -1.94
N ASN A 143 0.23 22.68 -1.49
CA ASN A 143 1.39 23.35 -0.87
C ASN A 143 2.18 24.23 -1.85
N THR A 144 1.94 24.10 -3.15
CA THR A 144 2.58 24.90 -4.23
C THR A 144 1.64 25.98 -4.81
N SER A 145 0.50 26.24 -4.17
CA SER A 145 -0.47 27.28 -4.56
C SER A 145 0.08 28.72 -4.30
N PRO A 146 -0.19 29.71 -5.18
CA PRO A 146 0.66 30.90 -5.39
C PRO A 146 0.61 31.98 -4.30
N VAL A 147 -0.11 31.77 -3.18
CA VAL A 147 -0.24 32.80 -2.13
C VAL A 147 1.01 32.88 -1.23
N GLY A 148 1.87 31.85 -1.22
CA GLY A 148 3.10 31.82 -0.41
C GLY A 148 4.41 31.97 -1.19
N ALA A 149 4.39 31.90 -2.53
CA ALA A 149 5.60 31.78 -3.36
C ALA A 149 6.03 33.09 -4.05
N SER A 150 5.49 34.23 -3.64
CA SER A 150 6.05 35.52 -4.05
C SER A 150 7.31 35.78 -3.22
N LEU A 151 8.48 35.38 -3.74
CA LEU A 151 9.62 36.29 -3.93
C LEU A 151 10.97 35.64 -4.27
N ILE A 152 11.15 34.32 -4.29
CA ILE A 152 12.51 33.76 -4.47
C ILE A 152 12.49 32.52 -5.38
N LEU A 153 13.15 32.67 -6.55
CA LEU A 153 13.58 31.64 -7.52
C LEU A 153 12.58 31.10 -8.57
N GLY A 154 12.71 31.64 -9.80
CA GLY A 154 12.80 30.86 -11.04
C GLY A 154 11.51 30.27 -11.64
N ALA A 155 11.02 30.88 -12.72
CA ALA A 155 9.88 30.45 -13.55
C ALA A 155 10.00 29.06 -14.24
N HIS A 156 10.97 28.22 -13.87
CA HIS A 156 11.25 26.92 -14.50
C HIS A 156 10.87 25.71 -13.63
N SER A 157 10.50 25.92 -12.36
CA SER A 157 10.16 24.85 -11.41
C SER A 157 8.68 24.42 -11.45
N TYR A 158 7.79 25.31 -11.89
CA TYR A 158 6.34 25.09 -11.91
C TYR A 158 5.89 24.13 -13.02
N ASP A 159 6.42 24.29 -14.24
CA ASP A 159 6.12 23.38 -15.36
C ASP A 159 6.66 21.97 -15.10
N GLN A 160 7.81 21.85 -14.45
CA GLN A 160 8.41 20.55 -14.14
C GLN A 160 7.63 19.81 -13.05
N THR A 161 7.17 20.50 -12.00
CA THR A 161 6.32 19.88 -10.96
C THR A 161 4.91 19.57 -11.47
N ALA A 162 4.34 20.42 -12.33
CA ALA A 162 3.07 20.13 -13.00
C ALA A 162 3.17 18.89 -13.90
N ALA A 163 4.23 18.76 -14.71
CA ALA A 163 4.47 17.60 -15.55
C ALA A 163 4.71 16.31 -14.73
N VAL A 164 5.46 16.38 -13.63
CA VAL A 164 5.66 15.25 -12.71
C VAL A 164 4.33 14.82 -12.07
N SER A 165 3.51 15.77 -11.62
CA SER A 165 2.19 15.49 -11.04
C SER A 165 1.24 14.86 -12.08
N GLN A 166 1.32 15.27 -13.34
CA GLN A 166 0.58 14.65 -14.43
C GLN A 166 1.03 13.21 -14.67
N GLY A 167 2.35 12.96 -14.76
CA GLY A 167 2.88 11.62 -14.98
C GLY A 167 2.54 10.65 -13.84
N VAL A 168 2.49 11.12 -12.60
CA VAL A 168 2.03 10.30 -11.47
C VAL A 168 0.53 10.01 -11.55
N ARG A 169 -0.31 10.98 -11.94
CA ARG A 169 -1.74 10.74 -12.16
C ARG A 169 -1.97 9.70 -13.25
N ASP A 170 -1.24 9.78 -14.35
CA ASP A 170 -1.34 8.81 -15.45
C ASP A 170 -0.94 7.40 -14.98
N LYS A 171 0.08 7.28 -14.13
CA LYS A 171 0.46 6.01 -13.48
C LYS A 171 -0.66 5.47 -12.59
N ILE A 172 -1.27 6.31 -11.74
CA ILE A 172 -2.36 5.88 -10.85
C ILE A 172 -3.57 5.42 -11.68
N THR A 173 -3.94 6.17 -12.72
CA THR A 173 -5.03 5.82 -13.63
C THR A 173 -4.77 4.51 -14.37
N SER A 174 -3.55 4.31 -14.88
CA SER A 174 -3.14 3.06 -15.52
C SER A 174 -3.21 1.87 -14.56
N ALA A 175 -2.73 2.05 -13.32
CA ALA A 175 -2.79 1.02 -12.28
C ALA A 175 -4.24 0.68 -11.90
N ALA A 176 -5.08 1.69 -11.66
CA ALA A 176 -6.50 1.50 -11.34
C ALA A 176 -7.24 0.72 -12.44
N ASN A 177 -6.99 1.06 -13.70
CA ASN A 177 -7.54 0.34 -14.85
C ASN A 177 -7.11 -1.13 -14.88
N ARG A 178 -5.82 -1.42 -14.66
CA ARG A 178 -5.31 -2.79 -14.57
C ARG A 178 -6.02 -3.56 -13.44
N TYR A 179 -6.11 -2.99 -12.24
CA TYR A 179 -6.78 -3.67 -11.12
C TYR A 179 -8.28 -3.86 -11.33
N MET A 180 -8.97 -2.94 -12.00
CA MET A 180 -10.36 -3.13 -12.40
C MET A 180 -10.54 -4.38 -13.28
N THR A 181 -9.60 -4.64 -14.19
CA THR A 181 -9.63 -5.88 -14.99
C THR A 181 -9.41 -7.13 -14.12
N GLU A 182 -8.51 -7.05 -13.13
CA GLU A 182 -8.25 -8.15 -12.20
C GLU A 182 -9.47 -8.44 -11.30
N VAL A 183 -10.15 -7.41 -10.78
CA VAL A 183 -11.40 -7.57 -10.02
C VAL A 183 -12.46 -8.30 -10.85
N ARG A 184 -12.62 -7.93 -12.13
CA ARG A 184 -13.59 -8.58 -13.04
C ARG A 184 -13.24 -10.03 -13.37
N ARG A 185 -11.96 -10.40 -13.31
CA ARG A 185 -11.48 -11.77 -13.55
C ARG A 185 -11.67 -12.70 -12.36
N LEU A 186 -11.96 -12.17 -11.17
CA LEU A 186 -12.18 -12.99 -9.99
C LEU A 186 -13.48 -13.80 -10.11
N ALA A 187 -13.38 -15.12 -9.88
CA ALA A 187 -14.52 -16.02 -9.80
C ALA A 187 -15.25 -15.90 -8.44
N LEU A 188 -15.71 -14.70 -8.11
CA LEU A 188 -16.46 -14.38 -6.88
C LEU A 188 -17.82 -13.75 -7.20
N PRO A 189 -18.79 -13.81 -6.27
CA PRO A 189 -20.07 -13.14 -6.45
C PRO A 189 -19.91 -11.63 -6.67
N GLN A 190 -20.69 -11.07 -7.58
CA GLN A 190 -20.65 -9.64 -7.90
C GLN A 190 -20.90 -8.76 -6.67
N SER A 191 -21.73 -9.20 -5.73
CA SER A 191 -21.99 -8.46 -4.48
C SER A 191 -20.73 -8.16 -3.65
N GLN A 192 -19.66 -8.96 -3.80
CA GLN A 192 -18.41 -8.77 -3.07
C GLN A 192 -17.37 -7.97 -3.87
N THR A 193 -17.41 -8.05 -5.19
CA THR A 193 -16.43 -7.44 -6.11
C THR A 193 -16.86 -6.07 -6.61
N GLU A 194 -18.17 -5.79 -6.64
CA GLU A 194 -18.75 -4.55 -7.16
C GLU A 194 -18.26 -3.31 -6.39
N ALA A 195 -18.28 -3.34 -5.06
CA ALA A 195 -17.80 -2.23 -4.24
C ALA A 195 -16.32 -1.88 -4.51
N VAL A 196 -15.49 -2.91 -4.75
CA VAL A 196 -14.06 -2.73 -5.04
C VAL A 196 -13.87 -2.17 -6.45
N TYR A 197 -14.62 -2.70 -7.43
CA TYR A 197 -14.63 -2.21 -8.80
C TYR A 197 -15.06 -0.73 -8.87
N LEU A 198 -16.16 -0.38 -8.18
CA LEU A 198 -16.64 0.99 -8.09
C LEU A 198 -15.61 1.90 -7.41
N GLY A 199 -14.95 1.44 -6.35
CA GLY A 199 -13.91 2.22 -5.68
C GLY A 199 -12.72 2.58 -6.60
N PHE A 200 -12.27 1.66 -7.46
CA PHE A 200 -11.24 1.97 -8.46
C PHE A 200 -11.73 2.93 -9.54
N ARG A 201 -13.00 2.78 -9.96
CA ARG A 201 -13.62 3.68 -10.95
C ARG A 201 -13.78 5.09 -10.40
N GLU A 202 -14.26 5.24 -9.17
CA GLU A 202 -14.37 6.53 -8.50
C GLU A 202 -13.01 7.21 -8.35
N LEU A 203 -11.96 6.42 -8.05
CA LEU A 203 -10.59 6.93 -8.00
C LEU A 203 -10.16 7.47 -9.37
N GLU A 204 -10.38 6.73 -10.45
CA GLU A 204 -10.09 7.22 -11.81
C GLU A 204 -10.87 8.50 -12.15
N GLU A 205 -12.17 8.53 -11.89
CA GLU A 205 -13.03 9.69 -12.14
C GLU A 205 -12.57 10.92 -11.33
N SER A 206 -12.14 10.71 -10.10
CA SER A 206 -11.63 11.77 -9.21
C SER A 206 -10.29 12.36 -9.68
N LEU A 207 -9.46 11.60 -10.39
CA LEU A 207 -8.20 12.08 -10.97
C LEU A 207 -8.40 12.90 -12.24
N ILE A 208 -9.49 12.61 -12.97
CA ILE A 208 -9.91 13.33 -14.19
C ILE A 208 -10.64 14.64 -13.81
N SER A 209 -11.47 14.62 -12.76
CA SER A 209 -12.25 15.78 -12.33
C SER A 209 -11.63 16.46 -11.09
N PRO A 210 -10.98 17.64 -11.25
CA PRO A 210 -10.27 18.32 -10.15
C PRO A 210 -11.17 18.81 -8.99
N TYR A 211 -12.49 18.64 -9.06
CA TYR A 211 -13.47 19.14 -8.07
C TYR A 211 -14.15 18.05 -7.22
N SER A 212 -13.81 16.77 -7.39
CA SER A 212 -14.64 15.67 -6.84
C SER A 212 -14.16 15.07 -5.51
N PHE A 213 -12.99 15.49 -4.99
CA PHE A 213 -12.35 14.84 -3.84
C PHE A 213 -12.91 15.19 -2.45
N ASN A 214 -13.95 16.02 -2.35
CA ASN A 214 -14.56 16.42 -1.07
C ASN A 214 -15.44 15.33 -0.41
N ARG A 215 -15.31 14.04 -0.79
CA ARG A 215 -16.21 12.95 -0.36
C ARG A 215 -15.53 11.64 0.07
N PHE A 216 -14.21 11.61 0.21
CA PHE A 216 -13.51 10.47 0.80
C PHE A 216 -13.13 10.75 2.25
#